data_AF-A0A4R5XI98-F1
#
_entry.id   AF-A0A4R5XI98-F1
#
_cell.length_a   1.000
_cell.length_b   1.000
_cell.length_c   1.000
_cell.angle_alpha   90.00
_cell.angle_beta   90.00
_cell.angle_gamma   90.00
#
_symmetry.space_group_name_H-M   'P 1'
#
loop_
_entity.id
_entity.type
_entity.pdbx_description
1 polymer ?
#
loop_
_entity_poly.entity_id
_entity_poly.type
_entity_poly.pdbx_seq_one_letter_code
_entity_poly.pdbx_strand_id
1 'polypeptide(L)'
;MAAHAPRLAHLFTPTFVRAINAQIVCPAHSQVVKPNELESALARPLHKAMYQPESSVAELAASLSFGIIRGHPFLDGNKRTAFFIANEYIRAHGIPGLADAGKVGEAYQDIHELVERHVRVAAGQLDADGLLIK
;
A
#
# COMPACT_ATOMS: atom_id res chain seq x y z
N MET A 1 13.80 -4.54 -10.56
CA MET A 1 12.87 -4.44 -9.41
C MET A 1 11.90 -5.62 -9.33
N ALA A 2 11.33 -6.06 -10.47
CA ALA A 2 10.44 -7.22 -10.58
C ALA A 2 10.94 -8.53 -9.92
N ALA A 3 12.26 -8.77 -9.89
CA ALA A 3 12.85 -9.98 -9.31
C ALA A 3 12.48 -10.22 -7.82
N HIS A 4 12.16 -9.17 -7.07
CA HIS A 4 11.77 -9.31 -5.66
C HIS A 4 10.28 -9.58 -5.47
N ALA A 5 9.44 -9.30 -6.48
CA ALA A 5 7.99 -9.38 -6.35
C ALA A 5 7.46 -10.78 -5.95
N PRO A 6 8.00 -11.91 -6.47
CA PRO A 6 7.60 -13.24 -6.01
C PRO A 6 7.90 -13.47 -4.53
N ARG A 7 9.10 -13.05 -4.06
CA ARG A 7 9.47 -13.16 -2.64
C ARG A 7 8.57 -12.31 -1.76
N LEU A 8 8.28 -11.08 -2.18
CA LEU A 8 7.42 -10.18 -1.41
C LEU A 8 5.97 -10.64 -1.38
N ALA A 9 5.47 -11.34 -2.40
CA ALA A 9 4.14 -11.95 -2.38
C ALA A 9 3.98 -12.98 -1.24
N HIS A 10 5.09 -13.62 -0.81
CA HIS A 10 5.09 -14.52 0.34
C HIS A 10 5.23 -13.80 1.70
N LEU A 11 5.65 -12.53 1.72
CA LEU A 11 5.76 -11.72 2.94
C LEU A 11 4.46 -10.95 3.21
N PHE A 12 3.90 -10.32 2.19
CA PHE A 12 2.68 -9.51 2.27
C PHE A 12 1.42 -10.37 2.15
N THR A 13 1.25 -11.29 3.10
CA THR A 13 0.12 -12.23 3.13
C THR A 13 -1.15 -11.60 3.72
N PRO A 14 -2.34 -12.15 3.44
CA PRO A 14 -3.58 -11.71 4.10
C PRO A 14 -3.48 -11.72 5.63
N THR A 15 -2.82 -12.74 6.21
CA THR A 15 -2.61 -12.85 7.65
C THR A 15 -1.77 -11.68 8.20
N PHE A 16 -0.66 -11.36 7.54
CA PHE A 16 0.18 -10.22 7.92
C PHE A 16 -0.60 -8.91 7.86
N VAL A 17 -1.28 -8.65 6.74
CA VAL A 17 -1.99 -7.39 6.53
C VAL A 17 -3.19 -7.23 7.48
N ARG A 18 -3.86 -8.33 7.84
CA ARG A 18 -4.88 -8.34 8.90
C ARG A 18 -4.33 -7.97 10.26
N ALA A 19 -3.17 -8.50 10.64
CA ALA A 19 -2.53 -8.17 11.91
C ALA A 19 -2.14 -6.68 11.97
N ILE A 20 -1.64 -6.14 10.86
CA ILE A 20 -1.35 -4.70 10.73
C ILE A 20 -2.63 -3.86 10.82
N ASN A 21 -3.71 -4.22 10.12
CA ASN A 21 -4.98 -3.49 10.24
C ASN A 21 -5.48 -3.49 11.70
N ALA A 22 -5.40 -4.61 12.41
CA ALA A 22 -5.78 -4.70 13.82
C ALA A 22 -5.00 -3.73 14.72
N GLN A 23 -3.70 -3.53 14.46
CA GLN A 23 -2.91 -2.54 15.19
C GLN A 23 -3.33 -1.11 14.83
N ILE A 24 -3.59 -0.85 13.55
CA ILE A 24 -3.96 0.48 13.03
C ILE A 24 -5.31 0.96 13.54
N VAL A 25 -6.30 0.07 13.67
CA VAL A 25 -7.66 0.44 14.09
C VAL A 25 -7.87 0.39 15.60
N CYS A 26 -6.92 -0.13 16.37
CA CYS A 26 -6.99 -0.21 17.83
C CYS A 26 -7.34 1.19 18.43
N PRO A 27 -8.34 1.28 19.34
CA PRO A 27 -9.00 0.20 20.09
C PRO A 27 -10.20 -0.46 19.39
N ALA A 28 -10.55 -0.06 18.16
CA ALA A 28 -11.65 -0.69 17.43
C ALA A 28 -11.29 -2.11 16.98
N HIS A 29 -12.32 -2.95 16.76
CA HIS A 29 -12.14 -4.32 16.28
C HIS A 29 -11.85 -4.34 14.78
N SER A 30 -10.73 -4.95 14.38
CA SER A 30 -10.41 -5.22 12.97
C SER A 30 -11.24 -6.39 12.46
N GLN A 31 -11.95 -6.17 11.35
CA GLN A 31 -12.69 -7.20 10.64
C GLN A 31 -12.43 -7.10 9.14
N VAL A 32 -12.16 -8.24 8.50
CA VAL A 32 -12.16 -8.36 7.03
C VAL A 32 -13.59 -8.60 6.58
N VAL A 33 -14.13 -7.67 5.81
CA VAL A 33 -15.48 -7.74 5.24
C VAL A 33 -15.48 -8.26 3.81
N LYS A 34 -14.38 -8.10 3.07
CA LYS A 34 -14.23 -8.61 1.70
C LYS A 34 -12.87 -9.32 1.54
N PRO A 35 -12.78 -10.60 1.90
CA PRO A 35 -11.52 -11.35 1.83
C PRO A 35 -10.96 -11.46 0.41
N ASN A 36 -11.82 -11.66 -0.59
CA ASN A 36 -11.39 -11.76 -2.00
C ASN A 36 -10.77 -10.45 -2.51
N GLU A 37 -11.28 -9.29 -2.07
CA GLU A 37 -10.70 -7.99 -2.42
C GLU A 37 -9.32 -7.80 -1.78
N LEU A 38 -9.12 -8.32 -0.57
CA LEU A 38 -7.81 -8.32 0.08
C LEU A 38 -6.83 -9.17 -0.72
N GLU A 39 -7.17 -10.41 -1.02
CA GLU A 39 -6.31 -11.32 -1.80
C GLU A 39 -5.99 -10.75 -3.19
N SER A 40 -7.01 -10.22 -3.87
CA SER A 40 -6.86 -9.53 -5.15
C SER A 40 -5.86 -8.37 -5.05
N ALA A 41 -6.00 -7.50 -4.03
CA ALA A 41 -5.10 -6.37 -3.82
C ALA A 41 -3.63 -6.81 -3.60
N LEU A 42 -3.41 -7.87 -2.81
CA LEU A 42 -2.07 -8.39 -2.51
C LEU A 42 -1.40 -9.07 -3.70
N ALA A 43 -2.18 -9.60 -4.65
CA ALA A 43 -1.66 -10.18 -5.88
C ALA A 43 -1.24 -9.14 -6.92
N ARG A 44 -1.78 -7.90 -6.86
CA ARG A 44 -1.55 -6.85 -7.88
C ARG A 44 -0.07 -6.56 -8.15
N PRO A 45 0.81 -6.41 -7.14
CA PRO A 45 2.22 -6.10 -7.39
C PRO A 45 2.94 -7.23 -8.13
N LEU A 46 2.63 -8.49 -7.79
CA LEU A 46 3.20 -9.64 -8.50
C LEU A 46 2.70 -9.66 -9.95
N HIS A 47 1.41 -9.50 -10.17
CA HIS A 47 0.85 -9.44 -11.53
C HIS A 47 1.47 -8.30 -12.33
N LYS A 48 1.55 -7.08 -11.77
CA LYS A 48 2.16 -5.93 -12.43
C LYS A 48 3.63 -6.18 -12.75
N ALA A 49 4.41 -6.73 -11.83
CA ALA A 49 5.81 -7.09 -12.07
C ALA A 49 6.00 -8.16 -13.16
N MET A 50 5.07 -9.11 -13.29
CA MET A 50 5.11 -10.15 -14.32
C MET A 50 4.74 -9.62 -15.71
N TYR A 51 3.72 -8.77 -15.80
CA TYR A 51 3.24 -8.22 -17.07
C TYR A 51 3.98 -6.95 -17.53
N GLN A 52 4.57 -6.20 -16.59
CA GLN A 52 5.31 -4.95 -16.81
C GLN A 52 6.62 -4.98 -16.01
N PRO A 53 7.63 -5.76 -16.43
CA PRO A 53 8.87 -5.99 -15.67
C PRO A 53 9.69 -4.72 -15.35
N GLU A 54 9.52 -3.67 -16.16
CA GLU A 54 10.11 -2.35 -16.02
C GLU A 54 9.48 -1.48 -14.92
N SER A 55 8.35 -1.92 -14.33
CA SER A 55 7.68 -1.20 -13.25
C SER A 55 8.63 -0.90 -12.09
N SER A 56 8.64 0.35 -11.67
CA SER A 56 9.33 0.85 -10.49
C SER A 56 8.72 0.29 -9.19
N VAL A 57 9.50 0.29 -8.11
CA VAL A 57 8.99 -0.11 -6.79
C VAL A 57 7.84 0.79 -6.32
N ALA A 58 7.88 2.08 -6.66
CA ALA A 58 6.79 3.01 -6.39
C ALA A 58 5.50 2.58 -7.11
N GLU A 59 5.58 2.16 -8.38
CA GLU A 59 4.42 1.67 -9.13
C GLU A 59 3.85 0.35 -8.60
N LEU A 60 4.72 -0.55 -8.13
CA LEU A 60 4.29 -1.79 -7.49
C LEU A 60 3.57 -1.49 -6.16
N ALA A 61 4.14 -0.64 -5.31
CA ALA A 61 3.54 -0.22 -4.05
C ALA A 61 2.24 0.59 -4.24
N ALA A 62 2.18 1.45 -5.26
CA ALA A 62 0.96 2.17 -5.64
C ALA A 62 -0.15 1.19 -6.07
N SER A 63 0.19 0.16 -6.85
CA SER A 63 -0.78 -0.85 -7.28
C SER A 63 -1.38 -1.64 -6.09
N LEU A 64 -0.55 -1.92 -5.08
CA LEU A 64 -0.92 -2.55 -3.81
C LEU A 64 -1.86 -1.66 -3.01
N SER A 65 -1.43 -0.42 -2.75
CA SER A 65 -2.20 0.57 -1.99
C SER A 65 -3.55 0.83 -2.63
N PHE A 66 -3.57 1.07 -3.94
CA PHE A 66 -4.79 1.28 -4.71
C PHE A 66 -5.77 0.11 -4.57
N GLY A 67 -5.27 -1.13 -4.65
CA GLY A 67 -6.09 -2.33 -4.47
C GLY A 67 -6.77 -2.38 -3.11
N ILE A 68 -6.04 -2.07 -2.02
CA ILE A 68 -6.61 -2.05 -0.66
C ILE A 68 -7.62 -0.90 -0.51
N ILE A 69 -7.29 0.30 -1.02
CA ILE A 69 -8.18 1.46 -0.92
C ILE A 69 -9.49 1.19 -1.64
N ARG A 70 -9.44 0.72 -2.89
CA ARG A 70 -10.64 0.55 -3.73
C ARG A 70 -11.40 -0.73 -3.45
N GLY A 71 -10.71 -1.78 -3.01
CA GLY A 71 -11.34 -3.03 -2.59
C GLY A 71 -12.16 -2.86 -1.31
N HIS A 72 -11.75 -1.94 -0.44
CA HIS A 72 -12.30 -1.77 0.91
C HIS A 72 -12.43 -3.13 1.65
N PRO A 73 -11.34 -3.92 1.78
CA PRO A 73 -11.40 -5.25 2.36
C PRO A 73 -11.72 -5.27 3.86
N PHE A 74 -11.42 -4.18 4.58
CA PHE A 74 -11.64 -4.07 6.03
C PHE A 74 -12.87 -3.22 6.36
N LEU A 75 -13.47 -3.48 7.52
CA LEU A 75 -14.56 -2.67 8.06
C LEU A 75 -14.14 -1.20 8.28
N ASP A 76 -12.93 -1.00 8.83
CA ASP A 76 -12.29 0.31 8.97
C ASP A 76 -10.78 0.21 8.71
N GLY A 77 -10.14 1.36 8.51
CA GLY A 77 -8.69 1.47 8.43
C GLY A 77 -8.13 1.31 7.02
N ASN A 78 -8.95 1.03 6.00
CA ASN A 78 -8.49 0.74 4.63
C ASN A 78 -7.41 1.70 4.10
N LYS A 79 -7.63 3.02 4.20
CA LYS A 79 -6.64 4.03 3.77
C LYS A 79 -5.33 3.98 4.57
N ARG A 80 -5.43 3.85 5.90
CA ARG A 80 -4.29 3.82 6.82
C ARG A 80 -3.48 2.53 6.64
N THR A 81 -4.17 1.40 6.49
CA THR A 81 -3.56 0.10 6.17
C THR A 81 -2.90 0.13 4.80
N ALA A 82 -3.55 0.69 3.79
CA ALA A 82 -2.97 0.80 2.45
C ALA A 82 -1.67 1.63 2.45
N PHE A 83 -1.67 2.79 3.11
CA PHE A 83 -0.48 3.64 3.26
C PHE A 83 0.66 2.90 3.96
N PHE A 84 0.38 2.29 5.12
CA PHE A 84 1.39 1.55 5.88
C PHE A 84 1.97 0.37 5.09
N ILE A 85 1.10 -0.43 4.45
CA ILE A 85 1.52 -1.59 3.67
C ILE A 85 2.35 -1.18 2.45
N ALA A 86 2.00 -0.07 1.78
CA ALA A 86 2.80 0.47 0.69
C ALA A 86 4.18 0.95 1.18
N ASN A 87 4.25 1.64 2.32
CA ASN A 87 5.51 2.04 2.95
C ASN A 87 6.41 0.84 3.23
N GLU A 88 5.87 -0.19 3.88
CA GLU A 88 6.62 -1.41 4.19
C GLU A 88 7.02 -2.18 2.94
N TYR A 89 6.19 -2.18 1.90
CA TYR A 89 6.53 -2.82 0.62
C TYR A 89 7.76 -2.18 -0.01
N ILE A 90 7.83 -0.84 -0.02
CA ILE A 90 8.99 -0.09 -0.49
C ILE A 90 10.23 -0.40 0.37
N ARG A 91 10.10 -0.39 1.70
CA ARG A 91 11.21 -0.72 2.61
C ARG A 91 11.72 -2.15 2.42
N ALA A 92 10.84 -3.10 2.11
CA ALA A 92 11.20 -4.49 1.83
C ALA A 92 12.01 -4.67 0.54
N HIS A 93 12.04 -3.65 -0.33
CA HIS A 93 12.96 -3.55 -1.48
C HIS A 93 14.33 -2.92 -1.12
N GLY A 94 14.55 -2.54 0.14
CA GLY A 94 15.83 -1.99 0.63
C GLY A 94 16.04 -0.51 0.34
N ILE A 95 14.98 0.23 0.01
CA ILE A 95 15.01 1.69 -0.23
C ILE A 95 14.16 2.42 0.81
N PRO A 96 14.39 3.74 1.04
CA PRO A 96 13.57 4.53 1.96
C PRO A 96 12.08 4.44 1.63
N GLY A 97 11.25 4.17 2.64
CA GLY A 97 9.80 4.14 2.52
C GLY A 97 9.17 5.51 2.25
N LEU A 98 7.85 5.51 2.06
CA LEU A 98 7.03 6.71 1.85
C LEU A 98 7.21 7.75 2.97
N ALA A 99 7.42 7.31 4.21
CA ALA A 99 7.61 8.17 5.37
C ALA A 99 9.09 8.38 5.76
N ASP A 100 10.03 7.79 5.00
CA ASP A 100 11.47 7.85 5.30
C ASP A 100 12.21 8.92 4.47
N ALA A 101 11.52 9.62 3.56
CA ALA A 101 12.11 10.66 2.72
C ALA A 101 12.29 11.97 3.52
N GLY A 102 13.54 12.39 3.75
CA GLY A 102 13.90 13.71 4.29
C GLY A 102 14.44 13.72 5.72
N LYS A 103 14.99 14.87 6.15
CA LYS A 103 15.28 15.12 7.57
C LYS A 103 13.97 15.24 8.33
N VAL A 104 13.92 14.78 9.58
CA VAL A 104 12.75 14.92 10.47
C VAL A 104 12.30 16.39 10.50
N GLY A 105 11.24 16.70 9.75
CA GLY A 105 10.81 18.09 9.46
C GLY A 105 10.35 18.29 8.01
N GLU A 106 11.24 18.10 7.03
CA GLU A 106 10.91 18.17 5.59
C GLU A 106 10.06 16.96 5.16
N ALA A 107 10.35 15.78 5.74
CA ALA A 107 9.57 14.55 5.56
C ALA A 107 8.07 14.74 5.87
N TYR A 108 7.74 15.62 6.83
CA TYR A 108 6.35 15.84 7.24
C TYR A 108 5.55 16.68 6.25
N GLN A 109 6.18 17.56 5.47
CA GLN A 109 5.47 18.30 4.42
C GLN A 109 5.10 17.37 3.26
N ASP A 110 6.02 16.49 2.89
CA ASP A 110 5.76 15.47 1.86
C ASP A 110 4.68 14.48 2.31
N ILE A 111 4.67 14.08 3.59
CA ILE A 111 3.65 13.16 4.13
C ILE A 111 2.23 13.70 3.97
N HIS A 112 1.98 14.99 4.18
CA HIS A 112 0.62 15.55 4.03
C HIS A 112 0.10 15.37 2.60
N GLU A 113 0.92 15.65 1.60
CA GLU A 113 0.55 15.44 0.19
C GLU A 113 0.29 13.96 -0.11
N LEU A 114 1.11 13.06 0.41
CA LEU A 114 0.93 11.62 0.23
C LEU A 114 -0.38 11.12 0.86
N VAL A 115 -0.71 11.61 2.05
CA VAL A 115 -1.96 11.30 2.73
C VAL A 115 -3.15 11.83 1.93
N GLU A 116 -3.08 13.07 1.45
CA GLU A 116 -4.12 13.66 0.61
C GLU A 116 -4.34 12.85 -0.67
N ARG A 117 -3.28 12.37 -1.33
CA ARG A 117 -3.41 11.48 -2.49
C ARG A 117 -4.15 10.18 -2.16
N HIS A 118 -3.85 9.55 -1.02
CA HIS A 118 -4.58 8.35 -0.57
C HIS A 118 -6.06 8.65 -0.28
N VAL A 119 -6.38 9.83 0.26
CA VAL A 119 -7.76 10.30 0.47
C VAL A 119 -8.47 10.49 -0.87
N ARG A 120 -7.82 11.14 -1.84
CA ARG A 120 -8.37 11.40 -3.17
C ARG A 120 -8.61 10.12 -3.97
N VAL A 121 -7.72 9.11 -3.88
CA VAL A 121 -7.96 7.77 -4.46
C VAL A 121 -9.19 7.11 -3.84
N ALA A 122 -9.35 7.21 -2.52
CA ALA A 122 -10.53 6.66 -1.85
C ALA A 122 -11.81 7.38 -2.30
N ALA A 123 -11.75 8.69 -2.52
CA ALA A 123 -12.83 9.48 -3.08
C ALA A 123 -13.09 9.20 -4.58
N GLY A 124 -12.25 8.37 -5.24
CA GLY A 124 -12.35 8.08 -6.67
C GLY A 124 -11.90 9.23 -7.58
N GLN A 125 -11.18 10.21 -7.02
CA GLN A 125 -10.69 11.38 -7.74
C GLN A 125 -9.31 11.15 -8.38
N LEU A 126 -8.61 10.10 -7.96
CA LEU A 126 -7.31 9.68 -8.48
C LEU A 126 -7.31 8.17 -8.74
N ASP A 127 -6.53 7.76 -9.72
CA ASP A 127 -6.24 6.36 -10.04
C ASP A 127 -4.97 5.87 -9.30
N ALA A 128 -4.47 4.70 -9.69
CA ALA A 128 -3.25 4.15 -9.11
C ALA A 128 -2.03 5.05 -9.36
N ASP A 129 -1.97 5.75 -10.49
CA ASP A 129 -0.85 6.61 -10.86
C ASP A 129 -0.84 7.90 -10.03
N GLY A 130 -2.00 8.34 -9.53
CA GLY A 130 -2.10 9.42 -8.56
C GLY A 130 -1.35 9.18 -7.24
N LEU A 131 -0.98 7.92 -6.94
CA LEU A 131 -0.17 7.55 -5.77
C LEU A 131 1.34 7.62 -6.02
N LEU A 132 1.78 7.88 -7.25
CA LEU A 132 3.21 7.96 -7.58
C LEU A 132 3.80 9.29 -7.11
N ILE A 133 4.81 9.21 -6.25
CA ILE A 133 5.63 10.36 -5.86
C ILE A 133 6.54 10.69 -7.05
N LYS A 134 6.52 11.94 -7.50
CA LYS A 134 7.45 12.45 -8.53
C LYS A 134 8.58 13.21 -7.85
#